data_AF-A0A235HMI5-F1
#
_entry.id   AF-A0A235HMI5-F1
#
_cell.length_a   1.000
_cell.length_b   1.000
_cell.length_c   1.000
_cell.angle_alpha   90.00
_cell.angle_beta   90.00
_cell.angle_gamma   90.00
#
_symmetry.space_group_name_H-M   'P 1'
#
loop_
_entity.id
_entity.type
_entity.pdbx_description
1 polymer ?
#
loop_
_entity_poly.entity_id
_entity_poly.type
_entity_poly.pdbx_seq_one_letter_code
_entity_poly.pdbx_strand_id
1 'polypeptide(L)'
;MTNYPSTSAITQAELEKLLTQLQQLRSSITTARETIAPLETNLAAAYNEFQAVVGALRRQSMRLQAEISSLRSQIQCFTQDEDDTQQQDVGNDNFLYKEEQTTEFSLKDPEAIDKDMLMEHIFRLLDPDINAEDAELLANLQGLCSDATASLADVLEELPWGVVWITRNSQENLIQQYQRLKIWENALNRQLQNLKQATEGLYKDLRYGLCQQQQKSQEHWHNFLNQCIEQQQDQNYELQAELDKLKEEWGRITSTIRL
;
A
#
# COMPACT_ATOMS: atom_id res chain seq x y z
N MET A 1 -33.17 -48.94 7.79
CA MET A 1 -33.56 -47.90 6.81
C MET A 1 -33.00 -46.58 7.32
N THR A 2 -31.94 -46.11 6.70
CA THR A 2 -31.17 -44.92 7.09
C THR A 2 -31.88 -43.67 6.60
N ASN A 3 -32.27 -42.80 7.54
CA ASN A 3 -32.77 -41.45 7.26
C ASN A 3 -31.63 -40.62 6.65
N TYR A 4 -31.81 -40.18 5.41
CA TYR A 4 -31.01 -39.10 4.84
C TYR A 4 -31.48 -37.77 5.46
N PRO A 5 -30.58 -36.91 5.95
CA PRO A 5 -30.96 -35.59 6.43
C PRO A 5 -31.35 -34.74 5.23
N SER A 6 -32.55 -34.16 5.31
CA SER A 6 -33.11 -33.22 4.33
C SER A 6 -32.11 -32.09 4.04
N THR A 7 -31.64 -32.01 2.81
CA THR A 7 -31.06 -30.80 2.25
C THR A 7 -32.14 -29.72 2.27
N SER A 8 -31.97 -28.71 3.13
CA SER A 8 -32.83 -27.53 3.17
C SER A 8 -32.97 -26.96 1.77
N ALA A 9 -34.18 -27.01 1.18
CA ALA A 9 -34.42 -26.48 -0.14
C ALA A 9 -34.25 -24.95 -0.10
N ILE A 10 -33.29 -24.42 -0.87
CA ILE A 10 -33.07 -22.98 -0.98
C ILE A 10 -34.36 -22.33 -1.53
N THR A 11 -34.79 -21.25 -0.89
CA THR A 11 -36.03 -20.54 -1.22
C THR A 11 -35.77 -19.24 -1.97
N GLN A 12 -36.78 -18.76 -2.71
CA GLN A 12 -36.72 -17.46 -3.38
C GLN A 12 -36.48 -16.30 -2.39
N ALA A 13 -37.05 -16.39 -1.18
CA ALA A 13 -36.87 -15.39 -0.14
C ALA A 13 -35.42 -15.31 0.36
N GLU A 14 -34.71 -16.44 0.44
CA GLU A 14 -33.28 -16.46 0.78
C GLU A 14 -32.44 -15.79 -0.30
N LEU A 15 -32.83 -15.94 -1.57
CA LEU A 15 -32.16 -15.30 -2.69
C LEU A 15 -32.36 -13.77 -2.71
N GLU A 16 -33.58 -13.31 -2.46
CA GLU A 16 -33.89 -11.87 -2.33
C GLU A 16 -33.14 -11.23 -1.16
N LYS A 17 -33.03 -11.95 -0.04
CA LYS A 17 -32.20 -11.52 1.09
C LYS A 17 -30.73 -11.38 0.69
N LEU A 18 -30.19 -12.36 -0.03
CA LEU A 18 -28.81 -12.32 -0.50
C LEU A 18 -28.55 -11.17 -1.48
N LEU A 19 -29.47 -10.92 -2.41
CA LEU A 19 -29.39 -9.76 -3.32
C LEU A 19 -29.39 -8.44 -2.54
N THR A 20 -30.24 -8.31 -1.53
CA THR A 20 -30.27 -7.11 -0.67
C THR A 20 -28.93 -6.92 0.06
N GLN A 21 -28.35 -8.00 0.59
CA GLN A 21 -27.03 -7.98 1.24
C GLN A 21 -25.92 -7.57 0.28
N LEU A 22 -25.92 -8.10 -0.95
CA LEU A 22 -24.97 -7.73 -1.99
C LEU A 22 -25.05 -6.24 -2.35
N GLN A 23 -26.27 -5.69 -2.45
CA GLN A 23 -26.47 -4.27 -2.71
C GLN A 23 -25.91 -3.40 -1.57
N GLN A 24 -26.15 -3.81 -0.32
CA GLN A 24 -25.60 -3.13 0.87
C GLN A 24 -24.07 -3.21 0.92
N LEU A 25 -23.47 -4.35 0.54
CA LEU A 25 -22.02 -4.52 0.46
C LEU A 25 -21.41 -3.57 -0.57
N ARG A 26 -21.98 -3.48 -1.77
CA ARG A 26 -21.50 -2.55 -2.82
C ARG A 26 -21.56 -1.10 -2.36
N SER A 27 -22.66 -0.68 -1.74
CA SER A 27 -22.77 0.67 -1.17
C SER A 27 -21.72 0.91 -0.08
N SER A 28 -21.48 -0.07 0.80
CA SER A 28 -20.46 0.05 1.84
C SER A 28 -19.04 0.15 1.28
N ILE A 29 -18.74 -0.57 0.21
CA ILE A 29 -17.46 -0.50 -0.51
C ILE A 29 -17.29 0.88 -1.14
N THR A 30 -18.32 1.41 -1.80
CA THR A 30 -18.31 2.75 -2.42
C THR A 30 -17.98 3.81 -1.36
N THR A 31 -18.71 3.81 -0.24
CA THR A 31 -18.46 4.73 0.89
C THR A 31 -17.04 4.59 1.45
N ALA A 32 -16.50 3.36 1.52
CA ALA A 32 -15.13 3.14 1.98
C ALA A 32 -14.11 3.76 1.00
N ARG A 33 -14.27 3.56 -0.31
CA ARG A 33 -13.40 4.18 -1.33
C ARG A 33 -13.47 5.70 -1.30
N GLU A 34 -14.67 6.26 -1.18
CA GLU A 34 -14.89 7.71 -1.03
C GLU A 34 -14.24 8.29 0.23
N THR A 35 -14.03 7.48 1.27
CA THR A 35 -13.32 7.88 2.49
C THR A 35 -11.81 7.76 2.33
N ILE A 36 -11.33 6.71 1.66
CA ILE A 36 -9.90 6.41 1.47
C ILE A 36 -9.23 7.42 0.52
N ALA A 37 -9.82 7.67 -0.65
CA ALA A 37 -9.24 8.52 -1.69
C ALA A 37 -8.83 9.93 -1.20
N PRO A 38 -9.68 10.69 -0.48
CA PRO A 38 -9.28 11.98 0.07
C PRO A 38 -8.24 11.84 1.18
N LEU A 39 -8.29 10.78 1.99
CA LEU A 39 -7.30 10.54 3.04
C LEU A 39 -5.90 10.33 2.45
N GLU A 40 -5.77 9.49 1.41
CA GLU A 40 -4.51 9.28 0.69
C GLU A 40 -3.97 10.56 0.06
N THR A 41 -4.86 11.32 -0.60
CA THR A 41 -4.51 12.60 -1.22
C THR A 41 -4.00 13.60 -0.19
N ASN A 42 -4.69 13.73 0.94
CA ASN A 42 -4.31 14.65 2.02
C ASN A 42 -3.01 14.22 2.70
N LEU A 43 -2.81 12.92 2.93
CA LEU A 43 -1.56 12.38 3.47
C LEU A 43 -0.36 12.70 2.56
N ALA A 44 -0.53 12.50 1.25
CA ALA A 44 0.51 12.81 0.27
C ALA A 44 0.79 14.31 0.20
N ALA A 45 -0.25 15.16 0.17
CA ALA A 45 -0.11 16.60 0.13
C ALA A 45 0.61 17.15 1.37
N ALA A 46 0.16 16.77 2.57
CA ALA A 46 0.79 17.19 3.83
C ALA A 46 2.27 16.80 3.90
N TYR A 47 2.59 15.58 3.47
CA TYR A 47 3.96 15.09 3.47
C TYR A 47 4.83 15.81 2.44
N ASN A 48 4.34 16.04 1.23
CA ASN A 48 5.09 16.74 0.18
C ASN A 48 5.42 18.17 0.58
N GLU A 49 4.46 18.89 1.19
CA GLU A 49 4.68 20.24 1.67
C GLU A 49 5.71 20.25 2.82
N PHE A 50 5.57 19.35 3.78
CA PHE A 50 6.56 19.17 4.85
C PHE A 50 7.96 18.86 4.30
N GLN A 51 8.06 17.97 3.31
CA GLN A 51 9.33 17.58 2.69
C GLN A 51 9.95 18.73 1.89
N ALA A 52 9.14 19.53 1.19
CA ALA A 52 9.61 20.69 0.45
C ALA A 52 10.28 21.71 1.38
N VAL A 53 9.70 21.90 2.57
CA VAL A 53 10.14 22.90 3.55
C VAL A 53 11.30 22.40 4.42
N VAL A 54 11.17 21.20 5.00
CA VAL A 54 12.11 20.68 6.01
C VAL A 54 13.08 19.64 5.42
N GLY A 55 12.77 19.07 4.26
CA GLY A 55 13.52 17.94 3.69
C GLY A 55 14.96 18.27 3.31
N ALA A 56 15.25 19.49 2.86
CA ALA A 56 16.62 19.91 2.57
C ALA A 56 17.49 19.93 3.84
N LEU A 57 16.95 20.48 4.93
CA LEU A 57 17.63 20.58 6.22
C LEU A 57 17.88 19.20 6.84
N ARG A 58 16.90 18.28 6.75
CA ARG A 58 17.09 16.88 7.19
C ARG A 58 18.18 16.16 6.40
N ARG A 59 18.25 16.36 5.08
CA ARG A 59 19.32 15.79 4.26
C ARG A 59 20.69 16.34 4.63
N GLN A 60 20.78 17.63 4.97
CA GLN A 60 22.01 18.21 5.50
C GLN A 60 22.39 17.56 6.83
N SER A 61 21.45 17.40 7.75
CA SER A 61 21.67 16.71 9.03
C SER A 61 22.25 15.32 8.85
N MET A 62 21.65 14.50 7.98
CA MET A 62 22.12 13.14 7.69
C MET A 62 23.54 13.12 7.11
N ARG A 63 23.89 14.08 6.24
CA ARG A 63 25.27 14.20 5.71
C ARG A 63 26.26 14.55 6.81
N LEU A 64 25.95 15.53 7.65
CA LEU A 64 26.81 15.93 8.77
C LEU A 64 27.02 14.77 9.74
N GLN A 65 25.96 14.03 10.08
CA GLN A 65 26.07 12.84 10.93
C GLN A 65 26.96 11.77 10.30
N ALA A 66 26.82 11.49 9.01
CA ALA A 66 27.67 10.53 8.31
C ALA A 66 29.15 10.96 8.30
N GLU A 67 29.43 12.24 8.09
CA GLU A 67 30.79 12.80 8.15
C GLU A 67 31.37 12.71 9.57
N ILE A 68 30.59 13.06 10.60
CA ILE A 68 30.98 12.94 12.02
C ILE A 68 31.31 11.48 12.34
N SER A 69 30.44 10.54 11.97
CA SER A 69 30.67 9.11 12.21
C SER A 69 31.94 8.62 11.52
N SER A 70 32.15 9.00 10.25
CA SER A 70 33.36 8.63 9.51
C SER A 70 34.62 9.19 10.17
N LEU A 71 34.61 10.47 10.57
CA LEU A 71 35.76 11.13 11.18
C LEU A 71 36.06 10.57 12.57
N ARG A 72 35.04 10.25 13.36
CA ARG A 72 35.20 9.55 14.64
C ARG A 72 35.86 8.18 14.47
N SER A 73 35.42 7.40 13.48
CA SER A 73 36.04 6.10 13.18
C SER A 73 37.50 6.28 12.75
N GLN A 74 37.82 7.28 11.93
CA GLN A 74 39.21 7.57 11.54
C GLN A 74 40.08 7.97 12.73
N ILE A 75 39.60 8.89 13.59
CA ILE A 75 40.30 9.27 14.83
C ILE A 75 40.56 8.03 15.68
N GLN A 76 39.54 7.19 15.89
CA GLN A 76 39.66 5.98 16.71
C GLN A 76 40.71 5.01 16.15
N CYS A 77 40.66 4.68 14.87
CA CYS A 77 41.65 3.81 14.24
C CYS A 77 43.07 4.38 14.36
N PHE A 78 43.24 5.69 14.12
CA PHE A 78 44.56 6.31 14.18
C PHE A 78 45.13 6.39 15.60
N THR A 79 44.28 6.58 16.61
CA THR A 79 44.70 6.50 18.02
C THR A 79 45.01 5.07 18.48
N GLN A 80 44.42 4.05 17.84
CA GLN A 80 44.73 2.64 18.11
C GLN A 80 45.99 2.18 17.36
N ASP A 81 46.25 2.69 16.16
CA ASP A 81 47.48 2.43 15.40
C ASP A 81 48.76 2.99 16.08
N GLU A 82 48.64 3.98 16.98
CA GLU A 82 49.76 4.44 17.82
C GLU A 82 50.08 3.51 19.01
N ASP A 83 49.12 2.69 19.46
CA ASP A 83 49.30 1.77 20.61
C ASP A 83 49.61 0.33 20.15
N ASP A 84 49.21 -0.05 18.93
CA ASP A 84 49.39 -1.41 18.41
C ASP A 84 50.39 -1.46 17.24
N THR A 85 51.67 -1.33 17.54
CA THR A 85 52.72 -1.92 16.68
C THR A 85 52.74 -3.45 16.84
N GLN A 86 51.61 -4.14 16.63
CA GLN A 86 51.51 -5.59 16.43
C GLN A 86 50.04 -6.02 16.29
N GLN A 87 49.53 -6.04 15.06
CA GLN A 87 48.95 -7.23 14.41
C GLN A 87 48.29 -6.82 13.10
N GLN A 88 49.07 -6.93 12.02
CA GLN A 88 48.50 -7.23 10.71
C GLN A 88 47.92 -8.64 10.77
N ASP A 89 46.63 -8.78 10.48
CA ASP A 89 46.19 -9.90 9.67
C ASP A 89 45.18 -9.46 8.61
N VAL A 90 45.34 -10.11 7.47
CA VAL A 90 44.92 -9.75 6.14
C VAL A 90 43.49 -10.22 5.92
N GLY A 91 42.69 -9.36 5.29
CA GLY A 91 41.74 -9.68 4.23
C GLY A 91 40.71 -10.80 4.47
N ASN A 92 39.45 -10.50 4.21
CA ASN A 92 38.95 -10.61 2.85
C ASN A 92 37.45 -10.31 2.86
N ASP A 93 37.06 -9.40 1.98
CA ASP A 93 35.67 -9.08 1.65
C ASP A 93 34.89 -10.36 1.36
N ASN A 94 33.87 -10.61 2.17
CA ASN A 94 32.78 -11.50 1.81
C ASN A 94 31.50 -10.67 1.69
N PHE A 95 31.48 -9.79 0.69
CA PHE A 95 30.24 -9.26 0.14
C PHE A 95 29.53 -10.39 -0.61
N LEU A 96 28.79 -11.19 0.16
CA LEU A 96 27.88 -12.19 -0.38
C LEU A 96 26.74 -11.44 -1.07
N TYR A 97 26.83 -11.31 -2.41
CA TYR A 97 25.69 -11.02 -3.25
C TYR A 97 24.60 -12.05 -2.92
N LYS A 98 23.54 -11.60 -2.25
CA LYS A 98 22.25 -12.32 -2.30
C LYS A 98 21.77 -12.19 -3.73
N GLU A 99 22.03 -13.23 -4.53
CA GLU A 99 21.24 -13.48 -5.72
C GLU A 99 19.78 -13.56 -5.28
N GLU A 100 19.03 -12.50 -5.57
CA GLU A 100 17.59 -12.57 -5.68
C GLU A 100 17.28 -13.63 -6.73
N GLN A 101 17.02 -14.85 -6.26
CA GLN A 101 16.25 -15.81 -7.01
C GLN A 101 14.87 -15.17 -7.18
N THR A 102 14.70 -14.44 -8.28
CA THR A 102 13.40 -14.22 -8.92
C THR A 102 12.90 -15.59 -9.32
N THR A 103 12.34 -16.30 -8.35
CA THR A 103 11.36 -17.34 -8.60
C THR A 103 10.23 -16.60 -9.32
N GLU A 104 10.16 -16.79 -10.64
CA GLU A 104 8.95 -16.57 -11.42
C GLU A 104 7.84 -17.44 -10.77
N PHE A 105 7.25 -16.94 -9.70
CA PHE A 105 5.90 -17.30 -9.33
C PHE A 105 5.07 -16.84 -10.51
N SER A 106 4.78 -17.77 -11.42
CA SER A 106 3.64 -17.68 -12.32
C SER A 106 2.47 -17.16 -11.47
N LEU A 107 2.16 -15.87 -11.63
CA LEU A 107 1.00 -15.20 -11.03
C LEU A 107 -0.24 -15.88 -11.59
N LYS A 108 -0.58 -17.05 -11.06
CA LYS A 108 -1.87 -17.67 -11.30
C LYS A 108 -2.88 -16.84 -10.54
N ASP A 109 -3.67 -16.08 -11.29
CA ASP A 109 -4.82 -15.38 -10.75
C ASP A 109 -5.71 -16.40 -10.00
N PRO A 110 -5.84 -16.27 -8.67
CA PRO A 110 -6.61 -17.22 -7.86
C PRO A 110 -8.11 -17.13 -8.13
N GLU A 111 -8.59 -16.05 -8.75
CA GLU A 111 -10.01 -15.78 -9.03
C GLU A 111 -10.35 -15.92 -10.53
N ALA A 112 -9.40 -16.42 -11.35
CA ALA A 112 -9.60 -16.59 -12.79
C ALA A 112 -10.86 -17.43 -13.13
N ILE A 113 -11.09 -18.52 -12.38
CA ILE A 113 -12.27 -19.38 -12.58
C ILE A 113 -13.56 -18.61 -12.30
N ASP A 114 -13.60 -17.83 -11.22
CA ASP A 114 -14.79 -17.09 -10.83
C ASP A 114 -15.07 -15.92 -11.79
N LYS A 115 -14.02 -15.28 -12.31
CA LYS A 115 -14.10 -14.28 -13.39
C LYS A 115 -14.60 -14.87 -14.69
N ASP A 116 -14.11 -16.05 -15.09
CA ASP A 116 -14.58 -16.76 -16.28
C ASP A 116 -16.06 -17.14 -16.15
N MET A 117 -16.47 -17.65 -14.98
CA MET A 117 -17.88 -17.94 -14.67
C MET A 117 -18.77 -16.70 -14.72
N LEU A 118 -18.27 -15.56 -14.24
CA LEU A 118 -18.96 -14.27 -14.33
C LEU A 118 -19.12 -13.84 -15.79
N MET A 119 -18.04 -13.89 -16.58
CA MET A 119 -18.08 -13.51 -18.00
C MET A 119 -19.04 -14.39 -18.78
N GLU A 120 -19.01 -15.71 -18.58
CA GLU A 120 -19.95 -16.63 -19.22
C GLU A 120 -21.40 -16.30 -18.88
N HIS A 121 -21.69 -15.95 -17.62
CA HIS A 121 -23.03 -15.54 -17.20
C HIS A 121 -23.46 -14.23 -17.88
N ILE A 122 -22.58 -13.23 -17.98
CA ILE A 122 -22.87 -11.95 -18.62
C ILE A 122 -23.12 -12.13 -20.12
N PHE A 123 -22.27 -12.90 -20.83
CA PHE A 123 -22.42 -13.16 -22.26
C PHE A 123 -23.75 -13.81 -22.62
N ARG A 124 -24.36 -14.55 -21.69
CA ARG A 124 -25.66 -15.20 -21.90
C ARG A 124 -26.84 -14.28 -21.64
N LEU A 125 -26.62 -13.16 -20.95
CA LEU A 125 -27.67 -12.21 -20.56
C LEU A 125 -27.67 -10.95 -21.41
N LEU A 126 -26.50 -10.49 -21.82
CA LEU A 126 -26.34 -9.28 -22.63
C LEU A 126 -26.32 -9.63 -24.13
N ASP A 127 -26.81 -8.71 -24.95
CA ASP A 127 -26.83 -8.85 -26.41
C ASP A 127 -26.03 -7.70 -27.05
N PRO A 128 -24.69 -7.84 -27.13
CA PRO A 128 -23.81 -6.79 -27.64
C PRO A 128 -23.98 -6.51 -29.14
N ASP A 129 -24.57 -7.44 -29.90
CA ASP A 129 -24.80 -7.26 -31.33
C ASP A 129 -26.00 -6.33 -31.60
N ILE A 130 -26.90 -6.19 -30.63
CA ILE A 130 -28.10 -5.36 -30.71
C ILE A 130 -27.95 -4.08 -29.89
N ASN A 131 -27.27 -4.13 -28.74
CA ASN A 131 -27.12 -3.01 -27.82
C ASN A 131 -25.66 -2.55 -27.68
N ALA A 132 -25.37 -1.34 -28.15
CA ALA A 132 -24.03 -0.77 -28.09
C ALA A 132 -23.53 -0.53 -26.65
N GLU A 133 -24.43 -0.26 -25.70
CA GLU A 133 -24.07 -0.09 -24.27
C GLU A 133 -23.60 -1.41 -23.67
N ASP A 134 -24.23 -2.52 -24.05
CA ASP A 134 -23.84 -3.87 -23.62
C ASP A 134 -22.48 -4.27 -24.21
N ALA A 135 -22.20 -3.87 -25.45
CA ALA A 135 -20.91 -4.09 -26.11
C ALA A 135 -19.77 -3.33 -25.41
N GLU A 136 -20.00 -2.06 -25.04
CA GLU A 136 -19.02 -1.26 -24.31
C GLU A 136 -18.76 -1.82 -22.91
N LEU A 137 -19.82 -2.18 -22.18
CA LEU A 137 -19.71 -2.82 -20.87
C LEU A 137 -18.91 -4.12 -20.95
N LEU A 138 -19.20 -4.98 -21.93
CA LEU A 138 -18.47 -6.23 -22.13
C LEU A 138 -16.99 -6.00 -22.43
N ALA A 139 -16.65 -5.04 -23.28
CA ALA A 139 -15.26 -4.70 -23.59
C ALA A 139 -14.48 -4.26 -22.34
N ASN A 140 -15.09 -3.40 -21.51
CA ASN A 140 -14.48 -2.93 -20.26
C ASN A 140 -14.27 -4.10 -19.27
N LEU A 141 -15.28 -4.95 -19.08
CA LEU A 141 -15.19 -6.09 -18.18
C LEU A 141 -14.21 -7.16 -18.67
N GLN A 142 -14.11 -7.40 -19.98
CA GLN A 142 -13.09 -8.28 -20.54
C GLN A 142 -11.67 -7.79 -20.22
N GLY A 143 -11.43 -6.47 -20.30
CA GLY A 143 -10.16 -5.87 -19.91
C GLY A 143 -9.83 -6.14 -18.44
N LEU A 144 -10.80 -5.91 -17.54
CA LEU A 144 -10.64 -6.14 -16.10
C LEU A 144 -10.47 -7.61 -15.74
N CYS A 145 -11.22 -8.51 -16.38
CA CYS A 145 -11.09 -9.95 -16.15
C CYS A 145 -9.75 -10.50 -16.66
N SER A 146 -9.18 -9.89 -17.70
CA SER A 146 -7.85 -10.26 -18.23
C SER A 146 -6.69 -9.74 -17.38
N ASP A 147 -6.94 -8.77 -16.51
CA ASP A 147 -5.95 -8.24 -15.57
C ASP A 147 -5.86 -9.15 -14.33
N ALA A 148 -4.67 -9.75 -14.14
CA ALA A 148 -4.38 -10.62 -13.00
C ALA A 148 -4.31 -9.85 -11.65
N THR A 149 -4.19 -8.53 -11.69
CA THR A 149 -4.15 -7.68 -10.50
C THR A 149 -5.54 -7.20 -10.06
N ALA A 150 -6.51 -7.17 -10.97
CA ALA A 150 -7.89 -6.86 -10.66
C ALA A 150 -8.53 -8.03 -9.88
N SER A 151 -9.26 -7.74 -8.81
CA SER A 151 -10.04 -8.76 -8.11
C SER A 151 -11.40 -8.97 -8.78
N LEU A 152 -12.06 -10.10 -8.51
CA LEU A 152 -13.45 -10.30 -8.88
C LEU A 152 -14.36 -9.19 -8.32
N ALA A 153 -14.05 -8.67 -7.13
CA ALA A 153 -14.80 -7.57 -6.54
C ALA A 153 -14.71 -6.30 -7.39
N ASP A 154 -13.54 -5.98 -7.96
CA ASP A 154 -13.39 -4.82 -8.86
C ASP A 154 -14.27 -4.95 -10.11
N VAL A 155 -14.34 -6.15 -10.69
CA VAL A 155 -15.23 -6.44 -11.83
C VAL A 155 -16.71 -6.30 -11.41
N LEU A 156 -17.08 -6.80 -10.23
CA LEU A 156 -18.44 -6.71 -9.70
C LEU A 156 -18.86 -5.26 -9.35
N GLU A 157 -17.91 -4.40 -9.00
CA GLU A 157 -18.16 -2.99 -8.72
C GLU A 157 -18.51 -2.21 -9.99
N GLU A 158 -17.89 -2.53 -11.13
CA GLU A 158 -18.18 -1.92 -12.43
C GLU A 158 -19.50 -2.40 -13.05
N LEU A 159 -20.03 -3.55 -12.60
CA LEU A 159 -21.29 -4.07 -13.11
C LEU A 159 -22.50 -3.22 -12.67
N PRO A 160 -23.36 -2.76 -13.59
CA PRO A 160 -24.59 -2.08 -13.21
C PRO A 160 -25.49 -3.02 -12.41
N TRP A 161 -26.13 -2.47 -11.36
CA TRP A 161 -27.13 -3.24 -10.61
C TRP A 161 -28.36 -3.48 -11.48
N GLY A 162 -28.80 -4.72 -11.63
CA GLY A 162 -29.93 -5.04 -12.51
C GLY A 162 -29.92 -6.47 -13.03
N VAL A 163 -30.15 -6.62 -14.34
CA VAL A 163 -30.41 -7.90 -15.01
C VAL A 163 -29.31 -8.94 -14.73
N VAL A 164 -28.04 -8.54 -14.77
CA VAL A 164 -26.90 -9.46 -14.52
C VAL A 164 -26.95 -10.09 -13.11
N TRP A 165 -27.44 -9.34 -12.12
CA TRP A 165 -27.51 -9.77 -10.72
C TRP A 165 -28.74 -10.64 -10.45
N ILE A 166 -29.89 -10.21 -10.97
CA ILE A 166 -31.20 -10.73 -10.57
C ILE A 166 -31.64 -11.88 -11.49
N THR A 167 -31.26 -11.84 -12.76
CA THR A 167 -31.75 -12.77 -13.77
C THR A 167 -30.95 -14.07 -13.73
N ARG A 168 -31.67 -15.18 -13.83
CA ARG A 168 -31.10 -16.51 -14.07
C ARG A 168 -30.87 -16.69 -15.54
N ASN A 169 -29.72 -17.25 -15.91
CA ASN A 169 -29.55 -17.73 -17.28
C ASN A 169 -30.39 -19.01 -17.50
N SER A 170 -30.62 -19.38 -18.76
CA SER A 170 -31.49 -20.51 -19.13
C SER A 170 -31.00 -21.88 -18.65
N GLN A 171 -29.73 -21.98 -18.23
CA GLN A 171 -29.11 -23.20 -17.71
C GLN A 171 -28.98 -23.18 -16.17
N GLU A 172 -29.33 -22.07 -15.52
CA GLU A 172 -29.12 -21.84 -14.09
C GLU A 172 -30.40 -22.14 -13.30
N ASN A 173 -30.33 -23.13 -12.43
CA ASN A 173 -31.36 -23.38 -11.43
C ASN A 173 -31.18 -22.48 -10.19
N LEU A 174 -32.16 -22.48 -9.30
CA LEU A 174 -32.16 -21.62 -8.11
C LEU A 174 -30.95 -21.88 -7.19
N ILE A 175 -30.49 -23.12 -7.09
CA ILE A 175 -29.32 -23.49 -6.28
C ILE A 175 -28.05 -22.91 -6.88
N GLN A 176 -27.88 -23.02 -8.20
CA GLN A 176 -26.73 -22.47 -8.92
C GLN A 176 -26.69 -20.93 -8.83
N GLN A 177 -27.84 -20.27 -8.97
CA GLN A 177 -27.95 -18.83 -8.76
C GLN A 177 -27.50 -18.42 -7.37
N TYR A 178 -27.98 -19.13 -6.35
CA TYR A 178 -27.59 -18.88 -4.97
C TYR A 178 -26.08 -19.09 -4.76
N GLN A 179 -25.50 -20.14 -5.33
CA GLN A 179 -24.06 -20.41 -5.25
C GLN A 179 -23.23 -19.31 -5.91
N ARG A 180 -23.59 -18.88 -7.12
CA ARG A 180 -22.94 -17.77 -7.82
C ARG A 180 -22.99 -16.49 -6.99
N LEU A 181 -24.17 -16.11 -6.49
CA LEU A 181 -24.33 -14.94 -5.64
C LEU A 181 -23.55 -15.05 -4.32
N LYS A 182 -23.37 -16.26 -3.77
CA LYS A 182 -22.51 -16.49 -2.61
C LYS A 182 -21.02 -16.32 -2.91
N ILE A 183 -20.56 -16.72 -4.09
CA ILE A 183 -19.18 -16.44 -4.53
C ILE A 183 -18.97 -14.92 -4.61
N TRP A 184 -19.91 -14.20 -5.22
CA TRP A 184 -19.86 -12.74 -5.33
C TRP A 184 -19.92 -12.06 -3.95
N GLU A 185 -20.74 -12.57 -3.03
CA GLU A 185 -20.81 -12.07 -1.66
C GLU A 185 -19.47 -12.21 -0.95
N ASN A 186 -18.80 -13.36 -1.11
CA ASN A 186 -17.49 -13.59 -0.51
C ASN A 186 -16.42 -12.65 -1.07
N ALA A 187 -16.41 -12.43 -2.38
CA ALA A 187 -15.49 -11.50 -3.03
C ALA A 187 -15.69 -10.06 -2.54
N LEU A 188 -16.93 -9.57 -2.51
CA LEU A 188 -17.24 -8.23 -2.01
C LEU A 188 -16.94 -8.09 -0.51
N ASN A 189 -17.21 -9.11 0.31
CA ASN A 189 -16.84 -9.08 1.73
C ASN A 189 -15.33 -9.00 1.93
N ARG A 190 -14.54 -9.78 1.16
CA ARG A 190 -13.08 -9.69 1.19
C ARG A 190 -12.63 -8.29 0.81
N GLN A 191 -13.19 -7.70 -0.24
CA GLN A 191 -12.85 -6.35 -0.66
C GLN A 191 -13.17 -5.31 0.42
N LEU A 192 -14.35 -5.39 1.03
CA LEU A 192 -14.71 -4.48 2.13
C LEU A 192 -13.78 -4.64 3.33
N GLN A 193 -13.35 -5.85 3.65
CA GLN A 193 -12.36 -6.09 4.72
C GLN A 193 -11.00 -5.51 4.37
N ASN A 194 -10.53 -5.69 3.13
CA ASN A 194 -9.27 -5.11 2.66
C ASN A 194 -9.32 -3.58 2.73
N LEU A 195 -10.41 -2.96 2.30
CA LEU A 195 -10.60 -1.50 2.38
C LEU A 195 -10.64 -1.00 3.83
N LYS A 196 -11.28 -1.74 4.74
CA LYS A 196 -11.25 -1.42 6.18
C LYS A 196 -9.82 -1.48 6.73
N GLN A 197 -9.07 -2.52 6.40
CA GLN A 197 -7.67 -2.65 6.80
C GLN A 197 -6.80 -1.54 6.19
N ALA A 198 -7.00 -1.20 4.92
CA ALA A 198 -6.31 -0.10 4.26
C ALA A 198 -6.60 1.23 4.96
N THR A 199 -7.88 1.49 5.28
CA THR A 199 -8.30 2.67 6.03
C THR A 199 -7.61 2.74 7.39
N GLU A 200 -7.61 1.65 8.16
CA GLU A 200 -6.88 1.57 9.43
C GLU A 200 -5.37 1.78 9.27
N GLY A 201 -4.79 1.25 8.19
CA GLY A 201 -3.39 1.43 7.83
C GLY A 201 -3.06 2.90 7.58
N LEU A 202 -3.91 3.62 6.85
CA LEU A 202 -3.75 5.05 6.59
C LEU A 202 -3.83 5.88 7.87
N TYR A 203 -4.70 5.51 8.82
CA TYR A 203 -4.75 6.15 10.14
C TYR A 203 -3.52 5.87 11.01
N LYS A 204 -2.83 4.77 10.77
CA LYS A 204 -1.58 4.39 11.46
C LYS A 204 -0.32 4.88 10.73
N ASP A 205 -0.47 5.47 9.55
CA ASP A 205 0.64 6.00 8.76
C ASP A 205 1.35 7.13 9.55
N LEU A 206 2.68 7.14 9.53
CA LEU A 206 3.48 8.18 10.17
C LEU A 206 3.15 9.58 9.64
N ARG A 207 2.71 9.68 8.38
CA ARG A 207 2.28 10.92 7.73
C ARG A 207 0.95 11.43 8.26
N TYR A 208 0.15 10.58 8.91
CA TYR A 208 -1.16 10.97 9.44
C TYR A 208 -1.05 12.07 10.50
N GLY A 209 0.00 12.04 11.32
CA GLY A 209 0.27 13.11 12.28
C GLY A 209 0.48 14.48 11.61
N LEU A 210 1.13 14.53 10.44
CA LEU A 210 1.31 15.77 9.67
C LEU A 210 -0.02 16.25 9.09
N CYS A 211 -0.79 15.34 8.51
CA CYS A 211 -2.12 15.62 7.98
C CYS A 211 -3.05 16.20 9.07
N GLN A 212 -3.00 15.64 10.29
CA GLN A 212 -3.75 16.17 11.43
C GLN A 212 -3.34 17.60 11.83
N GLN A 213 -2.05 17.97 11.71
CA GLN A 213 -1.64 19.35 11.97
C GLN A 213 -2.13 20.28 10.85
N GLN A 214 -2.07 19.84 9.60
CA GLN A 214 -2.53 20.61 8.44
C GLN A 214 -4.04 20.90 8.50
N GLN A 215 -4.84 19.95 8.99
CA GLN A 215 -6.30 20.07 9.09
C GLN A 215 -6.80 21.05 10.17
N LYS A 216 -5.94 21.48 11.12
CA LYS A 216 -6.37 22.39 12.21
C LYS A 216 -6.66 23.79 11.72
N SER A 217 -5.68 24.41 11.07
CA SER A 217 -5.80 25.68 10.35
C SER A 217 -4.55 25.92 9.53
N GLN A 218 -4.67 26.76 8.50
CA GLN A 218 -3.52 27.13 7.68
C GLN A 218 -2.45 27.85 8.51
N GLU A 219 -2.81 28.78 9.40
CA GLU A 219 -1.86 29.46 10.28
C GLU A 219 -1.14 28.49 11.24
N HIS A 220 -1.87 27.55 11.82
CA HIS A 220 -1.30 26.53 12.71
C HIS A 220 -0.28 25.66 11.97
N TRP A 221 -0.60 25.30 10.73
CA TRP A 221 0.30 24.52 9.88
C TRP A 221 1.60 25.27 9.53
N HIS A 222 1.50 26.54 9.12
CA HIS A 222 2.68 27.36 8.84
C HIS A 222 3.57 27.53 10.08
N ASN A 223 2.96 27.78 11.25
CA ASN A 223 3.70 27.90 12.51
C ASN A 223 4.40 26.59 12.88
N PHE A 224 3.71 25.45 12.72
CA PHE A 224 4.30 24.14 12.94
C PHE A 224 5.50 23.87 12.01
N LEU A 225 5.38 24.20 10.73
CA LEU A 225 6.46 24.05 9.77
C LEU A 225 7.66 24.94 10.12
N ASN A 226 7.43 26.20 10.48
CA ASN A 226 8.49 27.13 10.89
C ASN A 226 9.23 26.62 12.13
N GLN A 227 8.51 26.10 13.13
CA GLN A 227 9.14 25.49 14.31
C GLN A 227 10.00 24.28 13.93
N CYS A 228 9.54 23.44 13.00
CA CYS A 228 10.32 22.31 12.52
C CYS A 228 11.57 22.74 11.74
N ILE A 229 11.49 23.84 10.98
CA ILE A 229 12.65 24.43 10.29
C ILE A 229 13.68 24.90 11.32
N GLU A 230 13.26 25.70 12.29
CA GLU A 230 14.13 26.27 13.33
C GLU A 230 14.84 25.16 14.10
N GLN A 231 14.09 24.17 14.60
CA GLN A 231 14.67 23.02 15.32
C GLN A 231 15.68 22.25 14.46
N GLN A 232 15.39 22.04 13.18
CA GLN A 232 16.31 21.32 12.29
C GLN A 232 17.55 22.14 11.95
N GLN A 233 17.43 23.47 11.84
CA GLN A 233 18.55 24.38 11.65
C GLN A 233 19.47 24.37 12.86
N ASP A 234 18.91 24.50 14.07
CA ASP A 234 19.67 24.44 15.32
C ASP A 234 20.45 23.13 15.46
N GLN A 235 19.79 22.00 15.19
CA GLN A 235 20.46 20.70 15.17
C GLN A 235 21.59 20.64 14.13
N ASN A 236 21.39 21.21 12.95
CA ASN A 236 22.42 21.25 11.92
C ASN A 236 23.61 22.14 12.34
N TYR A 237 23.36 23.25 13.04
CA TYR A 237 24.43 24.08 13.60
C TYR A 237 25.23 23.33 14.67
N GLU A 238 24.57 22.58 15.54
CA GLU A 238 25.24 21.76 16.55
C GLU A 238 26.10 20.66 15.91
N LEU A 239 25.56 19.93 14.93
CA LEU A 239 26.29 18.92 14.19
C LEU A 239 27.48 19.51 13.42
N GLN A 240 27.31 20.68 12.81
CA GLN A 240 28.40 21.36 12.11
C GLN A 240 29.52 21.73 13.10
N ALA A 241 29.16 22.31 14.25
CA ALA A 241 30.13 22.66 15.28
C ALA A 241 30.87 21.43 15.85
N GLU A 242 30.17 20.30 16.00
CA GLU A 242 30.77 19.02 16.39
C GLU A 242 31.75 18.50 15.32
N LEU A 243 31.36 18.55 14.05
CA LEU A 243 32.21 18.16 12.94
C LEU A 243 33.47 19.03 12.87
N ASP A 244 33.34 20.33 13.07
CA ASP A 244 34.48 21.26 13.04
C ASP A 244 35.44 21.00 14.21
N LYS A 245 34.92 20.72 15.41
CA LYS A 245 35.75 20.29 16.56
C LYS A 245 36.51 19.01 16.27
N LEU A 246 35.84 17.99 15.70
CA LEU A 246 36.49 16.73 15.34
C LEU A 246 37.55 16.92 14.25
N LYS A 247 37.32 17.84 13.29
CA LYS A 247 38.32 18.19 12.27
C LYS A 247 39.54 18.86 12.88
N GLU A 248 39.35 19.76 13.85
CA GLU A 248 40.46 20.35 14.60
C GLU A 248 41.24 19.32 15.41
N GLU A 249 40.55 18.41 16.10
CA GLU A 249 41.18 17.32 16.87
C GLU A 249 42.01 16.42 15.94
N TRP A 250 41.43 15.98 14.82
CA TRP A 250 42.14 15.21 13.81
C TRP A 250 43.36 15.96 13.25
N GLY A 251 43.21 17.26 12.96
CA GLY A 251 44.29 18.13 12.49
C GLY A 251 45.41 18.25 13.51
N ARG A 252 45.09 18.34 14.81
CA ARG A 252 46.09 18.33 15.89
C ARG A 252 46.83 17.00 15.93
N ILE A 253 46.11 15.87 16.03
CA ILE A 253 46.69 14.52 16.08
C ILE A 253 47.68 14.32 14.92
N THR A 254 47.24 14.58 13.69
CA THR A 254 48.07 14.41 12.49
C THR A 254 49.24 15.41 12.39
N SER A 255 49.13 16.60 13.00
CA SER A 255 50.21 17.60 13.02
C SER A 255 51.27 17.32 14.09
N THR A 256 50.88 16.81 15.27
CA THR A 256 51.82 16.39 16.32
C THR A 256 52.74 15.26 15.87
N ILE A 257 52.30 14.42 14.92
CA ILE A 257 53.04 13.26 14.43
C ILE A 257 53.99 13.62 13.26
N ARG A 258 53.82 14.78 12.62
CA ARG A 258 54.67 15.26 11.51
C ARG A 258 55.91 16.06 11.94
N LEU A 259 56.15 16.19 13.24
CA LEU A 259 57.34 16.81 13.85
C LEU A 259 58.27 15.73 14.41
#